data_AF-A0A9Q5X8P4-F1
#
_entry.id   AF-A0A9Q5X8P4-F1
#
_cell.length_a   1.000
_cell.length_b   1.000
_cell.length_c   1.000
_cell.angle_alpha   90.00
_cell.angle_beta   90.00
_cell.angle_gamma   90.00
#
_symmetry.space_group_name_H-M   'P 1'
#
loop_
_entity.id
_entity.type
_entity.pdbx_description
1 polymer ?
#
loop_
_entity_poly.entity_id
_entity_poly.type
_entity_poly.pdbx_seq_one_letter_code
_entity_poly.pdbx_strand_id
1 'polypeptide(L)'
;MEHTDFLYWTALHPELYHINSPYRLLCGYWTNGAYSPDLYIFRKNRGFWIAVIYPSGEFYVSRILKVFQSTIVNLFEKMYLGYNVESDLLFLSSEGCYHRKQGWEEEFSYSFLKTSYKQIQY
;
A
#
# COMPACT_ATOMS: atom_id res chain seq x y z
N MET A 1 -16.02 -5.30 5.97
CA MET A 1 -15.02 -6.15 6.61
C MET A 1 -15.18 -5.93 8.10
N GLU A 2 -15.53 -6.95 8.87
CA GLU A 2 -15.81 -6.78 10.30
C GLU A 2 -14.49 -6.55 11.06
N HIS A 3 -14.54 -5.78 12.15
CA HIS A 3 -13.40 -5.48 13.03
C HIS A 3 -12.70 -6.75 13.56
N THR A 4 -13.40 -7.89 13.51
CA THR A 4 -12.98 -9.25 13.85
C THR A 4 -11.94 -9.80 12.88
N ASP A 5 -12.06 -9.54 11.57
CA ASP A 5 -11.10 -10.01 10.57
C ASP A 5 -9.76 -9.28 10.71
N PHE A 6 -9.79 -7.98 11.00
CA PHE A 6 -8.59 -7.18 11.23
C PHE A 6 -7.80 -7.66 12.46
N LEU A 7 -8.47 -7.91 13.58
CA LEU A 7 -7.81 -8.45 14.79
C LEU A 7 -7.32 -9.88 14.59
N TYR A 8 -8.03 -10.70 13.83
CA TYR A 8 -7.61 -12.06 13.48
C TYR A 8 -6.32 -12.07 12.64
N TRP A 9 -6.25 -11.26 11.58
CA TRP A 9 -5.07 -11.17 10.71
C TRP A 9 -3.86 -10.55 11.40
N THR A 10 -4.07 -9.54 12.25
CA THR A 10 -2.99 -8.86 12.97
C THR A 10 -2.47 -9.67 14.16
N ALA A 11 -3.30 -10.52 14.77
CA ALA A 11 -2.88 -11.47 15.79
C ALA A 11 -2.15 -12.69 15.20
N LEU A 12 -2.51 -13.12 13.99
CA LEU A 12 -1.87 -14.26 13.32
C LEU A 12 -0.52 -13.92 12.69
N HIS A 13 -0.26 -12.65 12.40
CA HIS A 13 0.92 -12.25 11.66
C HIS A 13 1.61 -10.99 12.21
N PRO A 14 2.09 -11.02 13.47
CA PRO A 14 2.84 -9.91 14.08
C PRO A 14 4.10 -9.51 13.30
N GLU A 15 4.67 -10.43 12.51
CA GLU A 15 5.79 -10.20 11.60
C GLU A 15 5.48 -9.18 10.50
N LEU A 16 4.20 -8.96 10.17
CA LEU A 16 3.80 -8.06 9.08
C LEU A 16 3.89 -6.59 9.46
N TYR A 17 4.06 -6.23 10.73
CA TYR A 17 4.34 -4.83 11.08
C TYR A 17 5.78 -4.41 10.77
N HIS A 18 6.62 -5.37 10.36
CA HIS A 18 8.06 -5.19 10.18
C HIS A 18 8.48 -5.57 8.76
N ILE A 19 8.52 -4.58 7.87
CA ILE A 19 9.12 -4.77 6.54
C ILE A 19 10.64 -4.78 6.69
N ASN A 20 11.20 -5.99 6.82
CA ASN A 20 12.64 -6.26 6.88
C ASN A 20 13.29 -6.41 5.50
N SER A 21 12.50 -6.25 4.44
CA SER A 21 12.91 -6.42 3.05
C SER A 21 13.11 -5.08 2.34
N PRO A 22 13.91 -5.02 1.26
CA PRO A 22 14.08 -3.79 0.51
C PRO A 22 12.76 -3.24 -0.02
N TYR A 23 12.45 -1.96 0.26
CA TYR A 23 11.18 -1.33 -0.14
C TYR A 23 10.93 -1.29 -1.65
N ARG A 24 11.98 -1.46 -2.47
CA ARG A 24 11.83 -1.64 -3.92
C ARG A 24 10.94 -2.83 -4.29
N LEU A 25 10.89 -3.86 -3.44
CA LEU A 25 10.03 -5.02 -3.65
C LEU A 25 8.55 -4.66 -3.48
N LEU A 26 8.24 -3.59 -2.75
CA LEU A 26 6.86 -3.13 -2.60
C LEU A 26 6.35 -2.42 -3.85
N CYS A 27 7.23 -1.91 -4.71
CA CYS A 27 6.82 -1.18 -5.90
C CYS A 27 5.99 -2.08 -6.83
N GLY A 28 4.95 -1.50 -7.43
CA GLY A 28 4.02 -2.23 -8.30
C GLY A 28 2.56 -1.95 -7.96
N TYR A 29 1.68 -2.63 -8.68
CA TYR A 29 0.24 -2.56 -8.53
C TYR A 29 -0.28 -3.68 -7.64
N TRP A 30 -1.15 -3.32 -6.71
CA TRP A 30 -1.67 -4.18 -5.65
C TRP A 30 -3.19 -4.08 -5.63
N THR A 31 -3.86 -5.22 -5.57
CA THR A 31 -5.33 -5.28 -5.55
C THR A 31 -5.83 -6.15 -4.42
N ASN A 32 -6.92 -5.71 -3.79
CA ASN A 32 -7.65 -6.47 -2.78
C ASN A 32 -8.71 -7.39 -3.44
N GLY A 33 -9.00 -7.20 -4.73
CA GLY A 33 -9.89 -8.07 -5.53
C GLY A 33 -11.38 -7.99 -5.19
N ALA A 34 -11.79 -7.16 -4.23
CA ALA A 34 -13.19 -7.13 -3.79
C ALA A 34 -13.69 -5.72 -3.39
N TYR A 35 -13.20 -5.16 -2.27
CA TYR A 35 -13.87 -4.03 -1.61
C TYR A 35 -12.98 -2.82 -1.33
N SER A 36 -11.69 -3.03 -1.10
CA SER A 36 -10.75 -1.93 -0.85
C SER A 36 -10.19 -1.37 -2.16
N PRO A 37 -9.91 -0.05 -2.22
CA PRO A 37 -9.36 0.56 -3.43
C PRO A 37 -8.00 -0.04 -3.78
N ASP A 38 -7.68 -0.10 -5.06
CA ASP A 38 -6.39 -0.63 -5.51
C ASP A 38 -5.25 0.30 -5.08
N LEU A 39 -4.06 -0.27 -4.88
CA LEU A 39 -2.88 0.47 -4.46
C LEU A 39 -1.81 0.41 -5.54
N TYR A 40 -1.08 1.51 -5.69
CA TYR A 40 0.12 1.54 -6.50
C TYR A 40 1.28 2.13 -5.71
N ILE A 41 2.33 1.35 -5.51
CA ILE A 41 3.53 1.78 -4.80
C ILE A 41 4.62 2.10 -5.82
N PHE A 42 5.25 3.25 -5.68
CA PHE A 42 6.27 3.71 -6.61
C PHE A 42 7.38 4.48 -5.90
N ARG A 43 8.54 4.51 -6.56
CA ARG A 43 9.65 5.36 -6.13
C ARG A 43 9.50 6.74 -6.75
N LYS A 44 9.57 7.77 -5.92
CA LYS A 44 9.63 9.18 -6.35
C LYS A 44 10.71 9.90 -5.57
N ASN A 45 11.63 10.53 -6.28
CA ASN A 45 12.85 11.13 -5.72
C ASN A 45 13.64 10.09 -4.88
N ARG A 46 13.98 10.44 -3.63
CA ARG A 46 14.69 9.57 -2.68
C ARG A 46 13.76 8.76 -1.77
N GLY A 47 12.46 8.69 -2.07
CA GLY A 47 11.47 8.01 -1.21
C GLY A 47 10.54 7.08 -1.97
N PHE A 48 9.79 6.30 -1.21
CA PHE A 48 8.70 5.45 -1.69
C PHE A 48 7.37 6.08 -1.32
N TRP A 49 6.41 5.94 -2.22
CA TRP A 49 5.08 6.53 -2.12
C TRP A 49 4.05 5.46 -2.45
N ILE A 50 2.88 5.62 -1.88
CA ILE A 50 1.71 4.79 -2.16
C ILE A 50 0.61 5.69 -2.72
N ALA A 51 -0.06 5.23 -3.77
CA ALA A 51 -1.29 5.79 -4.29
C ALA A 51 -2.44 4.84 -3.96
N VAL A 52 -3.53 5.37 -3.41
CA VAL A 52 -4.84 4.69 -3.30
C VAL A 52 -5.64 5.12 -4.51
N ILE A 53 -6.19 4.16 -5.25
CA ILE A 53 -6.87 4.36 -6.53
C ILE A 53 -8.32 3.91 -6.38
N TYR A 54 -9.23 4.86 -6.36
CA TYR A 54 -10.66 4.58 -6.28
C TYR A 54 -11.23 4.22 -7.66
N PRO A 55 -12.28 3.38 -7.73
CA PRO A 55 -12.96 3.06 -8.99
C PRO A 55 -13.51 4.29 -9.73
N SER A 56 -13.75 5.40 -9.03
CA SER A 56 -14.13 6.69 -9.62
C SER A 56 -13.03 7.34 -10.48
N GLY A 57 -11.80 6.80 -10.43
CA GLY A 57 -10.61 7.39 -11.05
C GLY A 57 -9.92 8.43 -10.17
N GLU A 58 -10.45 8.74 -8.98
CA GLU A 58 -9.75 9.56 -8.00
C GLU A 58 -8.61 8.79 -7.34
N PHE A 59 -7.51 9.47 -7.08
CA PHE A 59 -6.38 8.87 -6.39
C PHE A 59 -5.71 9.83 -5.42
N TYR A 60 -5.27 9.26 -4.31
CA TYR A 60 -4.65 9.95 -3.20
C TYR A 60 -3.29 9.35 -2.92
N VAL A 61 -2.29 10.20 -2.73
CA VAL A 61 -0.91 9.74 -2.53
C VAL A 61 -0.39 10.11 -1.16
N SER A 62 0.38 9.19 -0.59
CA SER A 62 1.08 9.38 0.68
C SER A 62 2.49 8.83 0.62
N ARG A 63 3.39 9.42 1.41
CA ARG A 63 4.77 8.94 1.50
C ARG A 63 4.81 7.74 2.45
N ILE A 64 5.53 6.70 2.06
CA ILE A 64 5.84 5.56 2.93
C ILE A 64 6.97 5.99 3.87
N LEU A 65 6.72 5.91 5.17
CA LEU A 65 7.65 6.29 6.22
C LEU A 65 8.07 5.07 7.03
N LYS A 66 9.36 4.97 7.32
CA LYS A 66 9.89 4.01 8.29
C LYS A 66 10.04 4.72 9.63
N VAL A 67 9.34 4.24 10.65
CA VAL A 67 9.37 4.81 12.00
C VAL A 67 9.69 3.69 12.98
N PHE A 68 10.89 3.72 13.55
CA PHE A 68 11.46 2.62 14.32
C PHE A 68 11.40 1.29 13.53
N GLN A 69 10.69 0.31 14.07
CA GLN A 69 10.52 -0.99 13.45
C GLN A 69 9.27 -1.04 12.54
N SER A 70 8.39 -0.03 12.56
CA SER A 70 7.16 -0.02 11.76
C SER A 70 7.33 0.70 10.43
N THR A 71 6.56 0.26 9.43
CA THR A 71 6.35 1.01 8.19
C THR A 71 4.94 1.58 8.20
N ILE A 72 4.80 2.88 7.95
CA ILE A 72 3.52 3.59 8.04
C ILE A 72 3.26 4.43 6.80
N VAL A 73 1.98 4.65 6.53
CA VAL A 73 1.47 5.58 5.52
C VAL A 73 0.35 6.40 6.14
N ASN A 74 0.17 7.63 5.67
CA ASN A 74 -0.94 8.48 6.13
C ASN A 74 -1.95 8.64 4.98
N LEU A 75 -2.99 7.83 5.01
CA LEU A 75 -4.05 7.76 4.01
C LEU A 75 -5.37 8.09 4.70
N PHE A 76 -5.60 9.39 4.94
CA PHE A 76 -6.69 9.94 5.79
C PHE A 76 -6.57 9.62 7.28
N GLU A 77 -5.95 8.50 7.62
CA GLU A 77 -5.50 8.11 8.94
C GLU A 77 -4.12 7.44 8.88
N LYS A 78 -3.50 7.27 10.04
CA LYS A 78 -2.23 6.53 10.16
C LYS A 78 -2.51 5.03 9.98
N MET A 79 -1.99 4.46 8.90
CA MET A 79 -2.07 3.03 8.61
C MET A 79 -0.69 2.39 8.68
N TYR A 80 -0.64 1.14 9.11
CA TYR A 80 0.57 0.32 9.12
C TYR A 80 0.65 -0.51 7.84
N LEU A 81 1.83 -0.54 7.24
CA LEU A 81 2.12 -1.29 6.03
C LEU A 81 2.98 -2.50 6.37
N GLY A 82 2.55 -3.65 5.87
CA GLY A 82 3.25 -4.92 6.00
C GLY A 82 3.50 -5.60 4.68
N TYR A 83 4.49 -6.48 4.65
CA TYR A 83 4.84 -7.22 3.45
C TYR A 83 5.44 -8.57 3.79
N ASN A 84 4.85 -9.63 3.24
CA ASN A 84 5.39 -10.98 3.29
C ASN A 84 6.07 -11.29 1.96
N VAL A 85 7.39 -11.55 2.00
CA VAL A 85 8.17 -11.85 0.79
C VAL A 85 7.90 -13.25 0.25
N GLU A 86 7.61 -14.22 1.12
CA GLU A 86 7.42 -15.62 0.73
C GLU A 86 6.13 -15.81 -0.06
N SER A 87 5.07 -15.10 0.34
CA SER A 87 3.76 -15.15 -0.31
C SER A 87 3.46 -13.98 -1.25
N ASP A 88 4.36 -13.00 -1.34
CA ASP A 88 4.20 -11.73 -2.08
C ASP A 88 2.86 -11.03 -1.77
N LEU A 89 2.57 -10.91 -0.47
CA LEU A 89 1.36 -10.26 0.05
C LEU A 89 1.69 -8.93 0.71
N LEU A 90 0.97 -7.89 0.32
CA LEU A 90 1.02 -6.58 0.97
C LEU A 90 -0.16 -6.44 1.93
N PHE A 91 0.09 -5.89 3.11
CA PHE A 91 -0.91 -5.73 4.14
C PHE A 91 -1.01 -4.27 4.52
N LEU A 92 -2.23 -3.77 4.64
CA LEU A 92 -2.52 -2.43 5.12
C LEU A 92 -3.49 -2.56 6.29
N SER A 93 -3.17 -1.97 7.43
CA SER A 93 -3.93 -2.24 8.66
C SER A 93 -5.44 -2.06 8.49
N SER A 94 -5.91 -0.95 7.96
CA SER A 94 -7.36 -0.71 7.89
C SER A 94 -8.07 -1.42 6.73
N GLU A 95 -7.32 -1.92 5.74
CA GLU A 95 -7.88 -2.42 4.46
C GLU A 95 -7.62 -3.92 4.23
N GLY A 96 -6.77 -4.54 5.04
CA GLY A 96 -6.44 -5.97 4.93
C GLY A 96 -5.36 -6.28 3.90
N CYS A 97 -5.53 -7.41 3.20
CA CYS A 97 -4.51 -8.02 2.35
C CYS A 97 -4.65 -7.63 0.89
N TYR A 98 -3.52 -7.51 0.21
CA TYR A 98 -3.43 -7.18 -1.20
C TYR A 98 -2.51 -8.16 -1.92
N HIS A 99 -2.91 -8.52 -3.13
CA HIS A 99 -2.16 -9.36 -4.04
C HIS A 99 -1.53 -8.49 -5.13
N ARG A 100 -0.31 -8.82 -5.54
CA ARG A 100 0.32 -8.14 -6.67
C ARG A 100 -0.39 -8.47 -7.96
N LYS A 101 -0.73 -7.45 -8.74
CA LYS A 101 -1.30 -7.61 -10.09
C LYS A 101 -0.19 -7.57 -11.13
N GLN A 102 0.32 -8.74 -11.50
CA GLN A 102 1.34 -8.86 -12.54
C GLN A 102 0.77 -8.39 -13.90
N GLY A 103 1.55 -7.62 -14.67
CA GLY A 103 1.17 -7.09 -15.99
C GLY A 103 0.70 -5.63 -16.03
N TRP A 104 0.44 -4.98 -14.89
CA TRP A 104 0.03 -3.56 -14.82
C TRP A 104 1.17 -2.58 -14.55
N GLU A 105 2.40 -3.09 -14.35
CA GLU A 105 3.58 -2.25 -14.11
C GLU A 105 3.95 -1.37 -15.31
N GLU A 106 3.60 -1.80 -16.53
CA GLU A 106 3.86 -1.05 -17.76
C GLU A 106 2.73 -0.07 -18.12
N GLU A 107 1.47 -0.42 -17.83
CA GLU A 107 0.29 0.42 -18.12
C GLU A 107 0.08 1.52 -17.06
N PHE A 108 0.34 1.22 -15.79
CA PHE A 108 0.07 2.14 -14.68
C PHE A 108 1.35 2.83 -14.20
N SER A 109 1.96 3.65 -15.06
CA SER A 109 3.19 4.38 -14.68
C SER A 109 2.87 5.67 -13.92
N TYR A 110 3.82 6.13 -13.08
CA TYR A 110 3.74 7.42 -12.38
C TYR A 110 3.46 8.62 -13.32
N SER A 111 3.74 8.47 -14.63
CA SER A 111 3.42 9.49 -15.62
C SER A 111 1.91 9.67 -15.84
N PHE A 112 1.09 8.61 -15.67
CA PHE A 112 -0.37 8.70 -15.69
C PHE A 112 -0.90 9.43 -14.44
N LEU A 113 -0.31 9.13 -13.28
CA LEU A 113 -0.66 9.76 -12.00
C LEU A 113 -0.32 11.26 -11.97
N LYS A 114 0.71 11.70 -12.68
CA LYS A 114 1.17 13.11 -12.67
C LYS A 114 0.11 14.14 -13.08
N THR A 115 -0.89 13.74 -13.86
CA THR A 115 -1.86 14.67 -14.44
C THR A 115 -2.98 15.06 -13.48
N SER A 116 -3.25 14.27 -12.42
CA SER A 116 -4.50 14.41 -11.65
C SER A 116 -4.47 14.07 -10.15
N TYR A 117 -3.32 13.80 -9.49
CA TYR A 117 -3.40 13.46 -8.05
C TYR A 117 -3.75 14.66 -7.18
N LYS A 118 -4.65 14.43 -6.22
CA LYS A 118 -4.77 15.25 -5.02
C LYS A 118 -3.75 14.74 -4.00
N GLN A 119 -2.70 15.50 -3.76
CA GLN A 119 -1.76 15.17 -2.68
C GLN A 119 -2.45 15.43 -1.34
N ILE A 120 -2.51 14.44 -0.46
CA ILE A 120 -2.90 14.69 0.93
C ILE A 120 -1.71 15.42 1.57
N GLN A 121 -1.86 16.72 1.81
CA GLN A 121 -0.91 17.52 2.55
C GLN A 121 -1.29 17.49 4.03
N TYR A 122 -0.32 17.19 4.88
CA TYR A 122 -0.32 17.51 6.31
C TYR A 122 0.85 18.44 6.57
#